data_AF-A0A8T1NZK9-F1
#
_entry.id   AF-A0A8T1NZK9-F1
#
_cell.length_a   1.000
_cell.length_b   1.000
_cell.length_c   1.000
_cell.angle_alpha   90.00
_cell.angle_beta   90.00
_cell.angle_gamma   90.00
#
_symmetry.space_group_name_H-M   'P 1'
#
loop_
_entity.id
_entity.type
_entity.pdbx_description
1 polymer ?
#
loop_
_entity_poly.entity_id
_entity_poly.type
_entity_poly.pdbx_seq_one_letter_code
_entity_poly.pdbx_strand_id
1 'polypeptide(L)'
;MLDCILASTSLPPSSLFASLLDAFPNLIKDIIEEDGKLGRDRCNYLTSLVGALCHLLKKLGANNNALQSFMSISFIPLLKLVDASDRELLNQIGELFINVVIETNSWVVVEENLVPLFVRFVGLSAEKFAANLIWDLCNLTERLLLQSLEHRSCTIHFFLPIIFKAFVSYRSFEISVHGQKQILLRKSFLEEIWKCCRTLFSLGTLERRDAYNVLSMLIKRDW
;
A
#
# COMPACT_ATOMS: atom_id res chain seq x y z
N MET A 1 7.88 -1.46 -23.19
CA MET A 1 7.57 -2.84 -23.63
C MET A 1 6.06 -3.08 -23.72
N LEU A 2 5.29 -2.84 -22.67
CA LEU A 2 3.83 -3.06 -22.70
C LEU A 2 3.11 -2.23 -23.78
N ASP A 3 3.47 -0.96 -23.95
CA ASP A 3 2.92 -0.15 -25.05
C ASP A 3 3.29 -0.69 -26.43
N CYS A 4 4.48 -1.27 -26.57
CA CYS A 4 4.89 -1.90 -27.81
C CYS A 4 4.06 -3.17 -28.10
N ILE A 5 3.73 -3.96 -27.06
CA ILE A 5 2.85 -5.13 -27.18
C ILE A 5 1.43 -4.70 -27.56
N LEU A 6 0.89 -3.68 -26.91
CA LEU A 6 -0.44 -3.14 -27.24
C LEU A 6 -0.48 -2.63 -28.69
N ALA A 7 0.57 -1.93 -29.12
CA ALA A 7 0.69 -1.43 -30.49
C ALA A 7 0.87 -2.55 -31.54
N SER A 8 1.56 -3.65 -31.20
CA SER A 8 1.86 -4.74 -32.15
C SER A 8 0.78 -5.82 -32.22
N THR A 9 0.02 -6.04 -31.14
CA THR A 9 -1.00 -7.10 -31.05
C THR A 9 -2.41 -6.62 -31.37
N SER A 10 -2.63 -5.30 -31.49
CA SER A 10 -3.95 -4.68 -31.65
C SER A 10 -4.98 -5.08 -30.58
N LEU A 11 -4.52 -5.65 -29.45
CA LEU A 11 -5.38 -6.04 -28.35
C LEU A 11 -5.79 -4.82 -27.54
N PRO A 12 -7.06 -4.72 -27.12
CA PRO A 12 -7.47 -3.64 -26.24
C PRO A 12 -6.82 -3.83 -24.85
N PRO A 13 -6.44 -2.73 -24.17
CA PRO A 13 -5.85 -2.81 -22.83
C PRO A 13 -6.68 -3.60 -21.81
N SER A 14 -8.01 -3.58 -21.95
CA SER A 14 -8.95 -4.32 -21.09
C SER A 14 -8.83 -5.83 -21.23
N SER A 15 -8.65 -6.35 -22.44
CA SER A 15 -8.45 -7.79 -22.66
C SER A 15 -7.12 -8.26 -22.09
N LEU A 16 -6.04 -7.51 -22.33
CA LEU A 16 -4.73 -7.84 -21.77
C LEU A 16 -4.75 -7.78 -20.23
N PHE A 17 -5.42 -6.77 -19.66
CA PHE A 17 -5.60 -6.65 -18.22
C PHE A 17 -6.34 -7.86 -17.64
N ALA A 18 -7.49 -8.22 -18.21
CA ALA A 18 -8.27 -9.36 -17.76
C ALA A 18 -7.48 -10.66 -17.83
N SER A 19 -6.79 -10.93 -18.95
CA SER A 19 -5.97 -12.14 -19.10
C SER A 19 -4.81 -12.21 -18.11
N LEU A 20 -4.10 -11.10 -17.88
CA LEU A 20 -3.02 -11.06 -16.90
C LEU A 20 -3.54 -11.23 -15.47
N LEU A 21 -4.69 -10.63 -15.16
CA LEU A 21 -5.30 -10.73 -13.85
C LEU A 21 -5.83 -12.13 -13.56
N ASP A 22 -6.42 -12.80 -14.55
CA ASP A 22 -6.89 -14.19 -14.45
C ASP A 22 -5.73 -15.19 -14.29
N ALA A 23 -4.58 -14.91 -14.91
CA ALA A 23 -3.37 -15.72 -14.75
C ALA A 23 -2.67 -15.48 -13.39
N PHE A 24 -2.96 -14.36 -12.73
CA PHE A 24 -2.22 -13.89 -11.56
C PHE A 24 -2.19 -14.89 -10.38
N PRO A 25 -3.30 -15.54 -9.98
CA PRO A 25 -3.27 -16.48 -8.86
C PRO A 25 -2.37 -17.69 -9.10
N ASN A 26 -2.30 -18.19 -10.35
CA ASN A 26 -1.44 -19.31 -10.71
C ASN A 26 0.04 -18.89 -10.65
N LEU A 27 0.36 -17.72 -11.20
CA LEU A 27 1.72 -17.16 -11.16
C LEU A 27 2.20 -16.95 -9.73
N ILE A 28 1.33 -16.48 -8.84
CA ILE A 28 1.65 -16.36 -7.42
C ILE A 28 1.88 -17.73 -6.79
N LYS A 29 1.03 -18.71 -7.06
CA LYS A 29 1.13 -20.04 -6.45
C LYS A 29 2.49 -20.69 -6.74
N ASP A 30 2.94 -20.61 -7.99
CA ASP A 30 4.25 -21.12 -8.43
C ASP A 30 5.41 -20.42 -7.69
N ILE A 31 5.22 -19.16 -7.27
CA ILE A 31 6.22 -18.38 -6.53
C ILE A 31 6.30 -18.82 -5.06
N ILE A 32 5.20 -19.25 -4.44
CA ILE A 32 5.13 -19.67 -3.01
C ILE A 32 5.71 -21.08 -2.81
N GLU A 33 5.45 -22.00 -3.74
CA GLU A 33 5.67 -23.45 -3.50
C GLU A 33 7.16 -23.86 -3.45
N GLU A 34 8.10 -22.99 -3.83
CA GLU A 34 9.50 -23.42 -4.09
C GLU A 34 10.58 -23.08 -3.04
N ASP A 35 10.39 -22.14 -2.10
CA ASP A 35 11.32 -21.98 -0.97
C ASP A 35 10.75 -21.01 0.07
N GLY A 36 11.07 -21.20 1.35
CA GLY A 36 10.48 -20.44 2.48
C GLY A 36 10.79 -18.93 2.50
N LYS A 37 11.45 -18.38 1.47
CA LYS A 37 11.78 -16.96 1.32
C LYS A 37 11.81 -16.55 -0.15
N LEU A 38 11.16 -15.45 -0.50
CA LEU A 38 11.18 -14.92 -1.86
C LEU A 38 12.59 -14.43 -2.22
N GLY A 39 13.21 -15.01 -3.25
CA GLY A 39 14.45 -14.50 -3.81
C GLY A 39 14.26 -13.15 -4.50
N ARG A 40 15.32 -12.33 -4.59
CA ARG A 40 15.26 -10.98 -5.17
C ARG A 40 14.69 -10.95 -6.60
N ASP A 41 15.01 -11.96 -7.40
CA ASP A 41 14.52 -12.07 -8.77
C ASP A 41 12.99 -12.26 -8.82
N ARG A 42 12.43 -13.01 -7.87
CA ARG A 42 10.98 -13.20 -7.74
C ARG A 42 10.29 -11.90 -7.31
N CYS A 43 10.91 -11.13 -6.41
CA CYS A 43 10.40 -9.81 -6.01
C CYS A 43 10.37 -8.85 -7.20
N ASN A 44 11.45 -8.81 -7.98
CA ASN A 44 11.52 -7.98 -9.19
C ASN A 44 10.47 -8.40 -10.23
N TYR A 45 10.24 -9.70 -10.40
CA TYR A 45 9.19 -10.24 -11.27
C TYR A 45 7.79 -9.81 -10.81
N LEU A 46 7.47 -9.97 -9.52
CA LEU A 46 6.19 -9.56 -8.94
C LEU A 46 5.98 -8.05 -9.08
N THR A 47 6.96 -7.22 -8.73
CA THR A 47 6.88 -5.76 -8.91
C THR A 47 6.62 -5.41 -10.37
N SER A 48 7.28 -6.10 -11.32
CA SER A 48 7.09 -5.86 -12.76
C SER A 48 5.70 -6.27 -13.24
N LEU A 49 5.18 -7.42 -12.77
CA LEU A 49 3.85 -7.91 -13.11
C LEU A 49 2.76 -6.99 -12.57
N VAL A 50 2.86 -6.60 -11.29
CA VAL A 50 1.96 -5.62 -10.68
C VAL A 50 2.07 -4.28 -11.40
N GLY A 51 3.28 -3.82 -11.72
CA GLY A 51 3.51 -2.60 -12.48
C GLY A 51 2.84 -2.61 -13.85
N ALA A 52 2.85 -3.76 -14.55
CA ALA A 52 2.13 -3.93 -15.81
C ALA A 52 0.61 -3.85 -15.64
N LEU A 53 0.04 -4.50 -14.62
CA LEU A 53 -1.38 -4.40 -14.29
C LEU A 53 -1.78 -2.96 -13.95
N CYS A 54 -0.97 -2.27 -13.14
CA CYS A 54 -1.15 -0.87 -12.79
C CYS A 54 -1.13 0.03 -14.03
N HIS A 55 -0.18 -0.20 -14.94
CA HIS A 55 -0.10 0.55 -16.20
C HIS A 55 -1.32 0.33 -17.09
N LEU A 56 -1.86 -0.89 -17.14
CA LEU A 56 -3.10 -1.17 -17.88
C LEU A 56 -4.31 -0.51 -17.22
N LEU A 57 -4.43 -0.56 -15.89
CA LEU A 57 -5.51 0.12 -15.16
C LEU A 57 -5.55 1.62 -15.46
N LYS A 58 -4.37 2.28 -15.47
CA LYS A 58 -4.26 3.70 -15.85
C LYS A 58 -4.82 3.97 -17.25
N LYS A 59 -4.56 3.07 -18.21
CA LYS A 59 -5.13 3.17 -19.57
C LYS A 59 -6.63 2.89 -19.63
N LEU A 60 -7.19 2.15 -18.67
CA LEU A 60 -8.65 1.95 -18.55
C LEU A 60 -9.35 3.18 -17.96
N GLY A 61 -8.62 4.08 -17.31
CA GLY A 61 -9.17 5.27 -16.65
C GLY A 61 -9.96 4.91 -15.40
N ALA A 62 -11.00 5.71 -15.10
CA ALA A 62 -11.87 5.54 -13.93
C ALA A 62 -12.78 4.30 -14.06
N ASN A 63 -12.19 3.11 -14.03
CA ASN A 63 -12.90 1.83 -14.07
C ASN A 63 -12.85 1.16 -12.70
N ASN A 64 -13.83 1.49 -11.87
CA ASN A 64 -13.91 1.00 -10.50
C ASN A 64 -14.00 -0.54 -10.43
N ASN A 65 -14.70 -1.17 -11.37
CA ASN A 65 -14.81 -2.63 -11.43
C ASN A 65 -13.44 -3.28 -11.70
N ALA A 66 -12.67 -2.73 -12.64
CA ALA A 66 -11.33 -3.23 -12.93
C ALA A 66 -10.37 -3.05 -11.74
N LEU A 67 -10.43 -1.90 -11.06
CA LEU A 67 -9.63 -1.65 -9.86
C LEU A 67 -10.04 -2.57 -8.71
N GLN A 68 -11.34 -2.82 -8.52
CA GLN A 68 -11.84 -3.74 -7.51
C GLN A 68 -11.39 -5.19 -7.78
N SER A 69 -11.44 -5.63 -9.04
CA SER A 69 -10.90 -6.93 -9.45
C SER A 69 -9.40 -7.01 -9.20
N PHE A 70 -8.63 -5.96 -9.54
CA PHE A 70 -7.22 -5.88 -9.23
C PHE A 70 -6.94 -5.97 -7.73
N MET A 71 -7.68 -5.24 -6.91
CA MET A 71 -7.50 -5.25 -5.46
C MET A 71 -7.74 -6.65 -4.87
N SER A 72 -8.83 -7.30 -5.29
CA SER A 72 -9.25 -8.60 -4.75
C SER A 72 -8.40 -9.76 -5.25
N ILE A 73 -8.02 -9.78 -6.53
CA ILE A 73 -7.29 -10.88 -7.16
C ILE A 73 -5.78 -10.73 -6.98
N SER A 74 -5.27 -9.49 -6.88
CA SER A 74 -3.83 -9.23 -6.84
C SER A 74 -3.35 -8.60 -5.54
N PHE A 75 -3.79 -7.38 -5.24
CA PHE A 75 -3.20 -6.58 -4.16
C PHE A 75 -3.40 -7.20 -2.76
N ILE A 76 -4.63 -7.60 -2.41
CA ILE A 76 -4.95 -8.18 -1.10
C ILE A 76 -4.23 -9.51 -0.87
N PRO A 77 -4.19 -10.45 -1.85
CA PRO A 77 -3.37 -11.66 -1.73
C PRO A 77 -1.89 -11.36 -1.49
N LEU A 78 -1.30 -10.38 -2.20
CA LEU A 78 0.10 -10.00 -1.99
C LEU A 78 0.38 -9.47 -0.58
N LEU A 79 -0.53 -8.66 -0.03
CA LEU A 79 -0.45 -8.21 1.37
C LEU A 79 -0.46 -9.37 2.39
N LYS A 80 -1.07 -10.51 2.04
CA LYS A 80 -1.11 -11.71 2.90
C LYS A 80 0.10 -12.63 2.73
N LEU A 81 0.74 -12.56 1.57
CA LEU A 81 1.70 -13.55 1.10
C LEU A 81 3.13 -13.17 1.44
N VAL A 82 3.43 -11.88 1.42
CA VAL A 82 4.76 -11.40 1.79
C VAL A 82 4.89 -11.51 3.30
N ASP A 83 5.60 -12.54 3.76
CA ASP A 83 6.07 -12.56 5.14
C ASP A 83 6.89 -11.28 5.37
N ALA A 84 6.86 -10.76 6.60
CA ALA A 84 7.37 -9.43 6.94
C ALA A 84 8.89 -9.25 6.68
N SER A 85 9.56 -10.25 6.12
CA SER A 85 10.94 -10.23 5.67
C SER A 85 11.19 -9.53 4.32
N ASP A 86 10.19 -9.31 3.44
CA ASP A 86 10.40 -8.59 2.17
C ASP A 86 9.53 -7.33 2.02
N ARG A 87 9.69 -6.42 2.99
CA ARG A 87 8.94 -5.16 3.07
C ARG A 87 9.19 -4.21 1.92
N GLU A 88 10.36 -4.31 1.30
CA GLU A 88 10.67 -3.44 0.17
C GLU A 88 9.78 -3.77 -1.04
N LEU A 89 9.46 -5.05 -1.25
CA LEU A 89 8.47 -5.48 -2.24
C LEU A 89 7.08 -4.87 -1.94
N LEU A 90 6.61 -4.96 -0.69
CA LEU A 90 5.32 -4.41 -0.30
C LEU A 90 5.25 -2.89 -0.46
N ASN A 91 6.32 -2.16 -0.13
CA ASN A 91 6.37 -0.72 -0.32
C ASN A 91 6.30 -0.35 -1.80
N GLN A 92 7.04 -1.05 -2.68
CA GLN A 92 7.00 -0.82 -4.12
C GLN A 92 5.63 -1.12 -4.72
N ILE A 93 5.04 -2.26 -4.34
CA ILE A 93 3.69 -2.66 -4.77
C ILE A 93 2.64 -1.65 -4.25
N GLY A 94 2.77 -1.22 -3.00
CA GLY A 94 1.92 -0.19 -2.40
C GLY A 94 2.00 1.12 -3.17
N GLU A 95 3.21 1.59 -3.47
CA GLU A 95 3.43 2.82 -4.24
C GLU A 95 2.84 2.72 -5.66
N LEU A 96 3.02 1.59 -6.35
CA LEU A 96 2.39 1.34 -7.66
C LEU A 96 0.86 1.41 -7.58
N PHE A 97 0.27 0.80 -6.54
CA PHE A 97 -1.19 0.82 -6.33
C PHE A 97 -1.70 2.25 -6.07
N ILE A 98 -1.06 3.01 -5.17
CA ILE A 98 -1.47 4.39 -4.86
C ILE A 98 -1.39 5.29 -6.08
N ASN A 99 -0.34 5.15 -6.89
CA ASN A 99 -0.23 5.88 -8.15
C ASN A 99 -1.42 5.61 -9.09
N VAL A 100 -1.88 4.36 -9.20
CA VAL A 100 -3.08 4.03 -9.98
C VAL A 100 -4.30 4.72 -9.40
N VAL A 101 -4.52 4.62 -8.09
CA VAL A 101 -5.71 5.19 -7.45
C VAL A 101 -5.79 6.70 -7.63
N ILE A 102 -4.64 7.40 -7.52
CA ILE A 102 -4.54 8.84 -7.77
C ILE A 102 -4.91 9.14 -9.22
N GLU A 103 -4.27 8.47 -10.18
CA GLU A 103 -4.48 8.75 -11.61
C GLU A 103 -5.89 8.41 -12.10
N THR A 104 -6.53 7.38 -11.54
CA THR A 104 -7.89 6.98 -11.92
C THR A 104 -8.97 7.66 -11.08
N ASN A 105 -8.59 8.47 -10.07
CA ASN A 105 -9.50 9.10 -9.10
C ASN A 105 -10.46 8.08 -8.44
N SER A 106 -9.95 6.91 -8.08
CA SER A 106 -10.76 5.77 -7.62
C SER A 106 -10.67 5.52 -6.13
N TRP A 107 -10.49 6.57 -5.32
CA TRP A 107 -10.40 6.48 -3.86
C TRP A 107 -11.60 5.77 -3.22
N VAL A 108 -12.80 5.96 -3.78
CA VAL A 108 -14.02 5.30 -3.28
C VAL A 108 -13.87 3.77 -3.25
N VAL A 109 -13.21 3.17 -4.25
CA VAL A 109 -12.97 1.73 -4.30
C VAL A 109 -12.00 1.30 -3.20
N VAL A 110 -10.98 2.13 -2.94
CA VAL A 110 -10.01 1.89 -1.87
C VAL A 110 -10.69 1.94 -0.51
N GLU A 111 -11.55 2.92 -0.28
CA GLU A 111 -12.31 3.04 0.97
C GLU A 111 -13.24 1.84 1.17
N GLU A 112 -14.04 1.50 0.15
CA GLU A 112 -15.00 0.38 0.21
C GLU A 112 -14.35 -0.98 0.43
N ASN A 113 -13.09 -1.15 0.02
CA ASN A 113 -12.40 -2.44 0.13
C ASN A 113 -11.40 -2.49 1.30
N LEU A 114 -10.59 -1.45 1.51
CA LEU A 114 -9.60 -1.45 2.57
C LEU A 114 -10.21 -1.14 3.94
N VAL A 115 -11.18 -0.23 4.06
CA VAL A 115 -11.77 0.11 5.38
C VAL A 115 -12.45 -1.09 6.02
N PRO A 116 -13.31 -1.88 5.33
CA PRO A 116 -13.89 -3.09 5.91
C PRO A 116 -12.85 -4.16 6.24
N LEU A 117 -11.78 -4.27 5.44
CA LEU A 117 -10.65 -5.14 5.78
C LEU A 117 -10.06 -4.72 7.13
N PHE A 118 -9.70 -3.44 7.30
CA PHE A 118 -9.17 -2.92 8.57
C PHE A 118 -10.10 -3.16 9.75
N VAL A 119 -11.40 -2.86 9.62
CA VAL A 119 -12.38 -3.06 10.69
C VAL A 119 -12.52 -4.54 11.05
N ARG A 120 -12.53 -5.43 10.06
CA ARG A 120 -12.65 -6.88 10.28
C ARG A 120 -11.44 -7.46 11.02
N PHE A 121 -10.25 -6.87 10.85
CA PHE A 121 -9.05 -7.26 11.61
C PHE A 121 -9.05 -6.78 13.05
N VAL A 122 -9.77 -5.69 13.36
CA VAL A 122 -9.92 -5.20 14.73
C VAL A 122 -10.75 -6.14 15.62
N GLY A 123 -11.53 -7.05 15.02
CA GLY A 123 -12.49 -7.93 15.72
C GLY A 123 -12.20 -9.44 15.69
N LEU A 124 -11.13 -9.91 15.04
CA LEU A 124 -10.81 -11.33 14.92
C LEU A 124 -9.42 -11.64 15.51
N SER A 125 -9.18 -12.90 15.87
CA SER A 125 -7.89 -13.47 16.33
C SER A 125 -6.73 -13.38 15.31
N ALA A 126 -6.85 -12.51 14.32
CA ALA A 126 -5.86 -12.18 13.30
C ALA A 126 -4.97 -10.99 13.72
N GLU A 127 -4.69 -10.85 15.02
CA GLU A 127 -3.90 -9.75 15.60
C GLU A 127 -2.53 -9.61 14.92
N LYS A 128 -1.87 -10.75 14.62
CA LYS A 128 -0.57 -10.77 13.93
C LYS A 128 -0.65 -10.20 12.51
N PHE A 129 -1.73 -10.47 11.79
CA PHE A 129 -1.93 -9.91 10.45
C PHE A 129 -2.24 -8.41 10.54
N ALA A 130 -3.10 -8.00 11.48
CA ALA A 130 -3.41 -6.60 11.73
C ALA A 130 -2.15 -5.79 12.08
N ALA A 131 -1.31 -6.34 12.97
CA ALA A 131 -0.03 -5.78 13.37
C ALA A 131 0.91 -5.55 12.18
N ASN A 132 1.11 -6.58 11.34
CA ASN A 132 1.94 -6.47 10.15
C ASN A 132 1.39 -5.44 9.17
N LEU A 133 0.09 -5.45 8.92
CA LEU A 133 -0.54 -4.51 7.99
C LEU A 133 -0.43 -3.06 8.48
N ILE A 134 -0.67 -2.79 9.76
CA ILE A 134 -0.52 -1.45 10.35
C ILE A 134 0.94 -1.00 10.25
N TRP A 135 1.88 -1.89 10.50
CA TRP A 135 3.30 -1.60 10.33
C TRP A 135 3.64 -1.26 8.87
N ASP A 136 3.15 -2.03 7.91
CA ASP A 136 3.40 -1.78 6.48
C ASP A 136 2.81 -0.44 6.03
N LEU A 137 1.61 -0.08 6.52
CA LEU A 137 1.04 1.25 6.29
C LEU A 137 1.85 2.37 6.93
N CYS A 138 2.44 2.14 8.11
CA CYS A 138 3.31 3.14 8.74
C CYS A 138 4.50 3.47 7.83
N ASN A 139 5.17 2.44 7.28
CA ASN A 139 6.31 2.65 6.37
C ASN A 139 5.86 3.29 5.05
N LEU A 140 4.73 2.84 4.50
CA LEU A 140 4.19 3.42 3.27
C LEU A 140 3.83 4.89 3.48
N THR A 141 3.20 5.24 4.60
CA THR A 141 2.85 6.62 4.99
C THR A 141 4.08 7.50 5.09
N GLU A 142 5.15 7.01 5.74
CA GLU A 142 6.42 7.74 5.83
C GLU A 142 6.96 8.09 4.44
N ARG A 143 6.99 7.11 3.53
CA ARG A 143 7.44 7.31 2.14
C ARG A 143 6.55 8.31 1.40
N LEU A 144 5.23 8.12 1.45
CA LEU A 144 4.27 8.93 0.69
C LEU A 144 4.17 10.38 1.18
N LEU A 145 4.44 10.66 2.47
CA LEU A 145 4.50 12.03 2.99
C LEU A 145 5.63 12.85 2.38
N LEU A 146 6.67 12.22 1.84
CA LEU A 146 7.82 12.90 1.24
C LEU A 146 7.78 12.89 -0.30
N GLN A 147 6.66 12.47 -0.89
CA GLN A 147 6.43 12.39 -2.33
C GLN A 147 5.68 13.63 -2.86
N SER A 148 5.03 13.49 -4.03
CA SER A 148 4.25 14.55 -4.67
C SER A 148 3.07 15.04 -3.82
N LEU A 149 2.51 16.20 -4.19
CA LEU A 149 1.36 16.81 -3.51
C LEU A 149 0.17 15.85 -3.38
N GLU A 150 -0.12 15.09 -4.43
CA GLU A 150 -1.24 14.13 -4.49
C GLU A 150 -1.02 12.98 -3.50
N HIS A 151 0.21 12.47 -3.40
CA HIS A 151 0.60 11.42 -2.45
C HIS A 151 0.50 11.92 -1.01
N ARG A 152 0.98 13.14 -0.73
CA ARG A 152 0.88 13.76 0.59
C ARG A 152 -0.57 13.98 0.98
N SER A 153 -1.37 14.54 0.07
CA SER A 153 -2.80 14.78 0.29
C SER A 153 -3.53 13.48 0.63
N CYS A 154 -3.31 12.42 -0.15
CA CYS A 154 -3.84 11.09 0.15
C CYS A 154 -3.45 10.62 1.56
N THR A 155 -2.17 10.73 1.87
CA THR A 155 -1.62 10.24 3.14
C THR A 155 -2.22 10.94 4.35
N ILE A 156 -2.39 12.26 4.24
CA ILE A 156 -2.97 13.11 5.28
C ILE A 156 -4.45 12.79 5.48
N HIS A 157 -5.22 12.68 4.40
CA HIS A 157 -6.67 12.59 4.50
C HIS A 157 -7.19 11.15 4.71
N PHE A 158 -6.42 10.12 4.36
CA PHE A 158 -6.87 8.72 4.44
C PHE A 158 -6.00 7.84 5.34
N PHE A 159 -4.69 7.73 5.06
CA PHE A 159 -3.84 6.77 5.76
C PHE A 159 -3.59 7.14 7.23
N LEU A 160 -3.23 8.39 7.51
CA LEU A 160 -2.98 8.84 8.88
C LEU A 160 -4.20 8.64 9.80
N PRO A 161 -5.44 9.02 9.40
CA PRO A 161 -6.63 8.74 10.20
C PRO A 161 -6.82 7.26 10.56
N ILE A 162 -6.58 6.34 9.60
CA ILE A 162 -6.68 4.88 9.80
C ILE A 162 -5.62 4.40 10.79
N ILE A 163 -4.35 4.75 10.55
CA ILE A 163 -3.23 4.36 11.41
C ILE A 163 -3.43 4.86 12.83
N PHE A 164 -3.82 6.13 12.99
CA PHE A 164 -4.08 6.70 14.30
C PHE A 164 -5.25 6.03 15.00
N LYS A 165 -6.32 5.67 14.29
CA LYS A 165 -7.44 4.92 14.89
C LYS A 165 -6.96 3.54 15.36
N ALA A 166 -6.11 2.88 14.59
CA ALA A 166 -5.55 1.57 14.96
C ALA A 166 -4.65 1.65 16.21
N PHE A 167 -3.83 2.69 16.35
CA PHE A 167 -3.01 2.92 17.56
C PHE A 167 -3.82 3.25 18.83
N VAL A 168 -5.07 3.71 18.70
CA VAL A 168 -5.99 3.82 19.85
C VAL A 168 -6.45 2.42 20.29
N SER A 169 -6.79 1.57 19.32
CA SER A 169 -7.28 0.21 19.59
C SER A 169 -6.20 -0.75 20.08
N TYR A 170 -4.93 -0.52 19.72
CA TYR A 170 -3.81 -1.38 20.05
C TYR A 170 -2.61 -0.56 20.55
N ARG A 171 -2.23 -0.73 21.82
CA ARG A 171 -1.14 0.03 22.45
C ARG A 171 0.25 -0.31 21.93
N SER A 172 0.45 -1.56 21.51
CA SER A 172 1.70 -2.06 20.97
C SER A 172 1.43 -3.29 20.12
N PHE A 173 2.20 -3.47 19.05
CA PHE A 173 2.07 -4.65 18.18
C PHE A 173 3.34 -5.47 18.24
N GLU A 174 3.21 -6.79 18.40
CA GLU A 174 4.33 -7.69 18.13
C GLU A 174 4.38 -7.96 16.63
N ILE A 175 5.47 -7.53 16.00
CA ILE A 175 5.74 -7.76 14.58
C ILE A 175 6.94 -8.68 14.44
N SER A 176 6.97 -9.48 13.37
CA SER A 176 8.18 -10.20 12.98
C SER A 176 8.92 -9.35 11.94
N VAL A 177 10.21 -9.09 12.12
CA VAL A 177 11.06 -8.45 11.13
C VAL A 177 12.24 -9.38 10.88
N HIS A 178 12.34 -9.94 9.68
CA HIS A 178 13.38 -10.92 9.35
C HIS A 178 13.48 -12.09 10.35
N GLY A 179 12.35 -12.54 10.90
CA GLY A 179 12.28 -13.60 11.91
C GLY A 179 12.55 -13.14 13.35
N GLN A 180 12.91 -11.88 13.58
CA GLN A 180 13.04 -11.28 14.90
C GLN A 180 11.74 -10.63 15.34
N LYS A 181 11.26 -10.98 16.54
CA LYS A 181 10.11 -10.32 17.17
C LYS A 181 10.51 -8.93 17.63
N GLN A 182 9.84 -7.92 17.10
CA GLN A 182 9.97 -6.52 17.51
C GLN A 182 8.63 -5.99 17.99
N ILE A 183 8.66 -5.01 18.89
CA ILE A 183 7.45 -4.34 19.35
C ILE A 183 7.34 -3.02 18.61
N LEU A 184 6.32 -2.89 17.77
CA LEU A 184 5.94 -1.60 17.22
C LEU A 184 5.27 -0.78 18.31
N LEU A 185 5.95 0.29 18.72
CA LEU A 185 5.40 1.28 19.62
C LEU A 185 4.84 2.45 18.82
N ARG A 186 3.69 2.95 19.27
CA ARG A 186 3.12 4.21 18.79
C ARG A 186 4.16 5.34 18.83
N LYS A 187 4.98 5.41 19.88
CA LYS A 187 6.04 6.41 20.02
C LYS A 187 7.01 6.40 18.84
N SER A 188 7.46 5.22 18.42
CA SER A 188 8.39 5.07 17.29
C SER A 188 7.81 5.61 16.01
N PHE A 189 6.53 5.31 15.72
CA PHE A 189 5.86 5.86 14.55
C PHE A 189 5.74 7.39 14.59
N LEU A 190 5.40 7.95 15.77
CA LEU A 190 5.33 9.42 15.93
C LEU A 190 6.69 10.10 15.73
N GLU A 191 7.79 9.46 16.11
CA GLU A 191 9.15 9.95 15.85
C GLU A 191 9.47 9.99 14.34
N GLU A 192 9.05 8.98 13.56
CA GLU A 192 9.19 9.00 12.10
C GLU A 192 8.31 10.08 11.44
N ILE A 193 7.06 10.22 11.88
CA ILE A 193 6.18 11.29 11.39
C ILE A 193 6.75 12.68 11.71
N TRP A 194 7.34 12.85 12.90
CA TRP A 194 8.02 14.10 13.27
C TRP A 194 9.20 14.39 12.35
N LYS A 195 10.02 13.39 12.01
CA LYS A 195 11.10 13.55 11.02
C LYS A 195 10.54 13.98 9.66
N CYS A 196 9.47 13.36 9.19
CA CYS A 196 8.81 13.76 7.94
C CYS A 196 8.33 15.22 7.97
N CYS A 197 7.68 15.63 9.06
CA CYS A 197 7.22 17.02 9.24
C CYS A 197 8.39 18.02 9.22
N ARG A 198 9.53 17.68 9.84
CA ARG A 198 10.73 18.53 9.77
C ARG A 198 11.24 18.69 8.34
N THR A 199 11.28 17.61 7.58
CA THR A 199 11.64 17.67 6.16
C THR A 199 10.65 18.54 5.39
N LEU A 200 9.35 18.34 5.56
CA LEU A 200 8.31 19.14 4.91
C LEU A 200 8.40 20.63 5.22
N PHE A 201 8.73 21.02 6.46
CA PHE A 201 8.92 22.43 6.81
C PHE A 201 10.05 23.11 6.01
N SER A 202 11.02 22.34 5.53
CA SER A 202 12.14 22.85 4.74
C SER A 202 11.86 22.97 3.24
N LEU A 203 10.79 22.36 2.71
CA LEU A 203 10.58 22.21 1.27
C LEU A 203 9.77 23.35 0.61
N GLY A 204 8.74 23.88 1.27
CA GLY A 204 7.88 24.89 0.65
C GLY A 204 6.66 25.28 1.47
N THR A 205 5.86 26.23 0.97
CA THR A 205 4.66 26.72 1.68
C THR A 205 3.54 25.67 1.74
N LEU A 206 3.35 24.89 0.67
CA LEU A 206 2.39 23.80 0.63
C LEU A 206 2.79 22.67 1.57
N GLU A 207 4.06 22.27 1.55
CA GLU A 207 4.63 21.24 2.42
C GLU A 207 4.58 21.64 3.90
N ARG A 208 4.83 22.93 4.22
CA ARG A 208 4.64 23.46 5.58
C ARG A 208 3.20 23.33 6.04
N ARG A 209 2.23 23.64 5.18
CA ARG A 209 0.79 23.49 5.48
C ARG A 209 0.45 22.02 5.71
N ASP A 210 0.96 21.13 4.88
CA ASP A 210 0.81 19.68 5.03
C ASP A 210 1.37 19.21 6.39
N ALA A 211 2.58 19.65 6.76
CA ALA A 211 3.16 19.35 8.06
C ALA A 211 2.30 19.87 9.22
N TYR A 212 1.77 21.10 9.16
CA TYR A 212 0.84 21.59 10.18
C TYR A 212 -0.44 20.77 10.25
N ASN A 213 -1.00 20.33 9.12
CA ASN A 213 -2.16 19.44 9.11
C ASN A 213 -1.87 18.13 9.84
N VAL A 214 -0.74 17.49 9.53
CA VAL A 214 -0.29 16.25 10.20
C VAL A 214 -0.12 16.46 11.71
N LEU A 215 0.63 17.49 12.12
CA LEU A 215 0.84 17.79 13.54
C LEU A 215 -0.47 18.13 14.26
N SER A 216 -1.40 18.81 13.60
CA SER A 216 -2.71 19.11 14.19
C SER A 216 -3.50 17.83 14.50
N MET A 217 -3.36 16.78 13.68
CA MET A 217 -3.99 15.48 13.96
C MET A 217 -3.37 14.80 15.17
N LEU A 218 -2.07 14.98 15.39
CA LEU A 218 -1.37 14.45 16.57
C LEU A 218 -1.85 15.12 17.86
N ILE A 219 -2.10 16.43 17.81
CA ILE A 219 -2.47 17.26 18.96
C ILE A 219 -3.98 17.18 19.26
N LYS A 220 -4.85 17.17 18.24
CA LYS A 220 -6.32 17.27 18.42
C LYS A 220 -6.98 15.99 18.90
N ARG A 221 -6.31 14.85 18.80
CA ARG A 221 -6.82 13.62 19.41
C ARG A 221 -6.33 13.62 20.84
N ASP A 222 -7.22 13.84 21.81
CA ASP A 222 -6.96 13.38 23.17
C ASP A 222 -6.86 11.86 23.09
N TRP A 223 -5.65 11.34 23.35
CA TRP A 223 -5.32 9.93 23.22
C TRP A 223 -5.30 9.22 24.56
#